data_AF-A0AAD6BIR8-F1
#
_entry.id   AF-A0AAD6BIR8-F1
#
_cell.length_a   1.000
_cell.length_b   1.000
_cell.length_c   1.000
_cell.angle_alpha   90.00
_cell.angle_beta   90.00
_cell.angle_gamma   90.00
#
_symmetry.space_group_name_H-M   'P 1'
#
loop_
_entity.id
_entity.type
_entity.pdbx_description
1 polymer ?
#
loop_
_entity_poly.entity_id
_entity_poly.type
_entity_poly.pdbx_seq_one_letter_code
_entity_poly.pdbx_strand_id
1 'polypeptide(L)' 'MQRSFTILYTSLLGLCFASSSSFPSNINIGGLFPTESHEYEVFRFALSHHQDIPKLVPQVDMVLLGNSFSMTYA' A
#
# COMPACT_ATOMS: atom_id res chain seq x y z
N MET A 1 -29.79 19.10 -32.25
CA MET A 1 -28.31 19.12 -32.08
C MET A 1 -27.87 19.32 -30.63
N GLN A 2 -28.42 20.27 -29.86
CA GLN A 2 -27.97 20.55 -28.48
C GLN A 2 -28.04 19.37 -27.50
N ARG A 3 -29.10 18.55 -27.51
CA ARG A 3 -29.24 17.39 -26.60
C ARG A 3 -28.13 16.35 -26.76
N SER A 4 -27.64 16.11 -27.98
CA SER A 4 -26.53 15.17 -28.22
C SER A 4 -25.23 15.68 -27.62
N PHE A 5 -24.95 16.98 -27.74
CA PHE A 5 -23.73 17.57 -27.16
C PHE A 5 -23.75 17.52 -25.63
N THR A 6 -24.90 17.73 -24.99
CA THR A 6 -25.03 17.62 -23.54
C THR A 6 -24.76 16.19 -23.05
N ILE A 7 -25.29 15.18 -23.73
CA ILE A 7 -25.07 13.76 -23.38
C ILE A 7 -23.60 13.37 -23.56
N LEU A 8 -22.96 13.84 -24.63
CA LEU A 8 -21.55 13.60 -24.88
C LEU A 8 -20.67 14.22 -23.79
N TYR A 9 -20.99 15.45 -23.37
CA TYR A 9 -20.24 16.17 -22.36
C TYR A 9 -20.41 15.54 -20.96
N THR A 10 -21.61 15.12 -20.58
CA THR A 10 -21.83 14.44 -19.29
C THR A 10 -21.20 13.06 -19.23
N SER A 11 -21.21 12.31 -20.35
CA SER A 11 -20.50 11.04 -20.48
C SER A 11 -18.98 11.21 -20.36
N LEU A 12 -18.42 12.21 -21.06
CA LEU A 12 -16.99 12.50 -21.02
C LEU A 12 -16.55 12.91 -19.61
N LEU A 13 -17.31 13.80 -18.96
CA LEU A 13 -17.04 14.20 -17.57
C LEU A 13 -17.16 13.00 -16.61
N GLY A 14 -18.19 12.16 -16.75
CA GLY A 14 -18.36 10.97 -15.92
C GLY A 14 -17.18 10.00 -16.03
N LEU A 15 -16.64 9.80 -17.24
CA LEU A 15 -15.46 8.96 -17.47
C LEU A 15 -14.17 9.59 -16.91
N CYS A 16 -13.99 10.90 -17.07
CA CYS A 16 -12.84 11.62 -16.55
C CYS A 16 -12.82 11.70 -15.02
N PHE A 17 -13.98 11.89 -14.37
CA PHE A 17 -14.10 11.95 -12.91
C PHE A 17 -14.07 10.57 -12.24
N ALA A 18 -14.58 9.53 -12.90
CA ALA A 18 -14.45 8.15 -12.40
C ALA A 18 -12.99 7.64 -12.42
N SER A 19 -12.18 8.16 -13.34
CA SER A 19 -10.79 7.72 -13.55
C SER A 19 -9.76 8.48 -12.71
N SER A 20 -10.12 9.60 -12.09
CA SER A 20 -9.17 10.52 -11.42
C SER A 20 -8.99 10.29 -9.92
N SER A 21 -9.63 9.26 -9.35
CA SER A 21 -9.54 8.89 -7.93
C SER A 21 -9.41 7.37 -7.72
N SER A 22 -8.71 6.65 -8.60
CA SER A 22 -8.46 5.23 -8.38
C SER A 22 -7.37 5.06 -7.31
N PHE A 23 -7.80 4.72 -6.09
CA PHE A 23 -6.88 4.32 -5.03
C PHE A 23 -6.17 3.01 -5.44
N PRO A 24 -4.84 2.90 -5.25
CA PRO A 24 -4.10 1.72 -5.70
C PRO A 24 -4.59 0.44 -5.02
N SER A 25 -4.72 -0.65 -5.79
CA SER A 25 -5.18 -1.93 -5.26
C SER A 25 -4.15 -2.64 -4.38
N ASN A 26 -2.87 -2.26 -4.48
CA ASN A 26 -1.78 -2.76 -3.65
C ASN A 26 -1.03 -1.57 -3.04
N ILE A 27 -0.82 -1.59 -1.73
CA ILE A 27 0.04 -0.65 -1.00
C ILE A 27 1.30 -1.39 -0.56
N ASN A 28 2.46 -0.88 -0.95
CA ASN A 28 3.73 -1.39 -0.44
C ASN A 28 3.99 -0.79 0.96
N ILE A 29 4.23 -1.65 1.96
CA ILE A 29 4.56 -1.23 3.32
C ILE A 29 6.00 -1.63 3.63
N GLY A 30 6.88 -0.65 3.81
CA GLY A 30 8.24 -0.88 4.28
C GLY A 30 8.29 -1.18 5.78
N GLY A 31 9.27 -1.98 6.20
CA GLY A 31 9.53 -2.23 7.62
C GLY A 31 10.89 -2.86 7.87
N LEU A 32 11.48 -2.60 9.03
CA LEU A 32 12.71 -3.23 9.48
C LEU A 32 12.38 -4.07 10.71
N PHE A 33 12.59 -5.38 10.64
CA PHE A 33 12.32 -6.29 11.74
C PHE A 33 13.62 -6.92 12.24
N PRO A 34 13.77 -7.11 13.56
CA PRO A 34 14.88 -7.91 14.08
C PRO A 34 14.88 -9.32 13.48
N THR A 35 16.05 -9.85 13.15
CA THR A 35 16.19 -11.26 12.77
C THR A 35 15.63 -12.15 13.88
N GLU A 36 14.84 -13.16 13.53
CA GLU A 36 14.19 -14.11 14.46
C GLU A 36 13.23 -13.44 15.48
N SER A 37 12.61 -12.30 15.11
CA SER A 37 11.59 -11.66 15.96
C SER A 37 10.24 -12.39 15.94
N HIS A 38 9.62 -12.51 17.11
CA HIS A 38 8.23 -12.94 17.24
C HIS A 38 7.27 -11.92 16.61
N GLU A 39 7.66 -10.64 16.68
CA GLU A 39 6.91 -9.50 16.15
C GLU A 39 6.70 -9.60 14.64
N TYR A 40 7.68 -10.10 13.89
CA TYR A 40 7.54 -10.32 12.45
C TYR A 40 6.50 -11.40 12.13
N GLU A 41 6.46 -12.48 12.91
CA GLU A 41 5.48 -13.54 12.72
C GLU A 41 4.06 -13.08 13.07
N VAL A 42 3.90 -12.29 14.14
CA VAL A 42 2.62 -11.67 14.48
C VAL A 42 2.16 -10.70 13.38
N PHE A 43 3.06 -9.90 12.83
CA PHE A 43 2.79 -9.00 11.71
C PHE A 43 2.31 -9.77 10.46
N ARG A 44 2.99 -10.87 10.11
CA ARG A 44 2.58 -11.73 8.99
C ARG A 44 1.23 -12.40 9.21
N PHE A 45 0.96 -12.84 10.44
CA PHE A 45 -0.32 -13.43 10.82
C PHE A 45 -1.47 -12.41 10.69
N ALA A 46 -1.27 -11.18 11.13
CA ALA A 46 -2.27 -10.12 10.95
C ALA A 46 -2.52 -9.84 9.47
N LEU A 47 -1.46 -9.74 8.66
CA LEU A 47 -1.57 -9.53 7.21
C LEU A 47 -2.30 -10.66 6.49
N SER A 48 -2.14 -11.91 6.90
CA SER A 48 -2.85 -13.02 6.25
C SER A 48 -4.38 -12.98 6.47
N HIS A 49 -4.83 -12.33 7.55
CA HIS A 49 -6.26 -12.14 7.84
C HIS A 49 -6.85 -10.89 7.18
N HIS A 50 -6.02 -10.00 6.65
CA HIS A 50 -6.46 -8.80 5.96
C HIS A 50 -6.90 -9.12 4.53
N GLN A 51 -8.21 -9.25 4.31
CA GLN A 51 -8.83 -9.50 3.00
C GLN A 51 -9.36 -8.23 2.33
N ASP A 52 -9.21 -7.07 2.98
CA ASP A 52 -9.72 -5.80 2.49
C ASP A 52 -8.88 -5.23 1.33
N ILE A 53 -9.53 -4.45 0.47
CA ILE A 53 -8.86 -3.65 -0.57
C ILE A 53 -8.66 -2.24 0.02
N PRO A 54 -7.45 -1.68 -0.05
CA PRO A 54 -6.27 -2.12 -0.79
C PRO A 54 -5.49 -3.25 -0.10
N LYS A 55 -4.91 -4.17 -0.89
CA LYS A 55 -4.04 -5.23 -0.37
C LYS A 55 -2.73 -4.63 0.13
N LEU A 56 -2.34 -4.99 1.34
CA LEU A 56 -1.06 -4.58 1.91
C LEU A 56 0.04 -5.57 1.47
N VAL A 57 1.09 -5.04 0.84
CA VAL A 57 2.24 -5.79 0.33
C VAL A 57 3.46 -5.43 1.18
N PRO A 58 3.86 -6.27 2.15
CA PRO A 58 5.01 -5.97 2.98
C PRO A 58 6.32 -6.05 2.19
N GLN A 59 7.15 -5.02 2.31
CA GLN A 59 8.52 -4.92 1.80
C GLN A 59 9.45 -4.77 3.01
N VAL A 60 9.66 -5.88 3.72
CA VAL A 60 10.34 -5.91 5.00
C VAL A 60 11.76 -6.47 4.86
N ASP A 61 12.72 -5.79 5.49
CA ASP A 61 14.08 -6.29 5.66
C ASP A 61 14.35 -6.74 7.10
N MET A 62 15.08 -7.85 7.23
CA MET A 62 15.51 -8.38 8.52
C MET A 62 16.87 -7.81 8.93
N VAL A 63 16.98 -7.33 10.16
CA VAL A 63 18.17 -6.66 10.68
C VAL A 63 18.69 -7.31 11.96
N LEU A 64 20.02 -7.50 12.05
CA LEU A 64 20.69 -7.95 13.27
C LEU A 64 20.93 -6.76 14.19
N LEU A 65 20.23 -6.66 15.33
CA LEU A 65 20.38 -5.54 16.27
C LEU A 65 21.83 -5.29 16.70
N GLY A 66 22.63 -6.35 16.85
CA GLY A 66 24.04 -6.26 17.25
C GLY A 66 24.91 -5.46 16.28
N ASN A 67 24.53 -5.41 15.00
CA ASN A 67 25.21 -4.60 13.98
C ASN A 67 24.51 -3.26 13.74
N SER A 68 23.26 -3.10 14.21
CA SER A 68 22.41 -1.95 13.90
C SER A 68 22.70 -0.71 14.75
N PHE A 69 23.23 -0.86 15.97
CA PHE A 69 23.55 0.28 16.85
C PHE A 69 25.05 0.64 16.90
N SER A 70 25.92 -0.15 16.25
CA SER A 70 27.37 0.15 16.17
C SER A 70 27.65 1.49 15.49
N MET A 71 26.73 2.03 14.69
CA MET A 71 26.91 3.31 14.00
C MET A 71 26.59 4.53 14.87
N THR A 72 25.92 4.36 16.01
CA THR A 72 25.48 5.47 16.87
C THR A 72 26.41 5.67 18.08
N TYR A 73 27.27 4.71 18.37
CA TYR A 73 28.19 4.73 19.52
C TYR A 73 29.68 4.67 19.13
N ALA A 74 30.04 5.12 17.91
CA ALA A 74 31.43 5.25 17.45
C ALA A 74 31.91 6.71 17.54
#